data_AF-A0A097ARP3-F1
#
_entry.id   AF-A0A097ARP3-F1
#
_cell.length_a   1.000
_cell.length_b   1.000
_cell.length_c   1.000
_cell.angle_alpha   90.00
_cell.angle_beta   90.00
_cell.angle_gamma   90.00
#
_symmetry.space_group_name_H-M   'P 1'
#
loop_
_entity.id
_entity.type
_entity.pdbx_description
1 polymer ?
#
loop_
_entity_poly.entity_id
_entity_poly.type
_entity_poly.pdbx_seq_one_letter_code
_entity_poly.pdbx_strand_id
1 'polypeptide(L)' 'MIDLNRFIGMDLQEVIEKLPKNAKFDVFVTKPIFEYKGYRLKVIRIIETKDVFKITVARF' A
#
# COMPACT_ATOMS: atom_id res chain seq x y z
N MET A 1 -13.83 2.71 -12.18
CA MET A 1 -13.19 3.03 -10.89
C MET A 1 -12.62 1.74 -10.33
N ILE A 2 -11.33 1.69 -10.00
CA ILE A 2 -10.69 0.50 -9.40
C ILE A 2 -11.16 0.39 -7.95
N ASP A 3 -11.59 -0.80 -7.51
CA ASP A 3 -11.94 -1.05 -6.11
C ASP A 3 -10.65 -1.22 -5.28
N LEU A 4 -10.20 -0.11 -4.69
CA LEU A 4 -8.92 -0.04 -3.97
C LEU A 4 -8.92 -0.84 -2.66
N ASN A 5 -10.09 -1.16 -2.10
CA ASN A 5 -10.19 -1.93 -0.85
C ASN A 5 -9.67 -3.36 -1.01
N ARG A 6 -9.65 -3.89 -2.24
CA ARG A 6 -9.11 -5.22 -2.55
C ARG A 6 -7.60 -5.34 -2.33
N PHE A 7 -6.89 -4.22 -2.23
CA PHE A 7 -5.45 -4.19 -2.00
C PHE A 7 -5.07 -4.23 -0.51
N ILE A 8 -6.03 -4.05 0.41
CA ILE A 8 -5.75 -4.09 1.85
C ILE A 8 -5.30 -5.51 2.25
N GLY A 9 -4.20 -5.60 2.99
CA GLY A 9 -3.58 -6.86 3.43
C GLY A 9 -2.64 -7.50 2.39
N MET A 10 -2.58 -6.98 1.17
CA MET A 10 -1.63 -7.45 0.16
C MET A 10 -0.22 -6.92 0.41
N ASP A 11 0.78 -7.60 -0.16
CA ASP A 11 2.16 -7.11 -0.19
C ASP A 11 2.26 -5.87 -1.10
N LEU A 12 2.98 -4.84 -0.65
CA LEU A 12 3.13 -3.57 -1.37
C LEU A 12 3.60 -3.77 -2.82
N GLN A 13 4.54 -4.70 -3.03
CA GLN A 13 5.08 -5.00 -4.35
C GLN A 13 3.99 -5.52 -5.30
N GLU A 14 3.16 -6.47 -4.84
CA GLU A 14 2.05 -7.02 -5.63
C GLU A 14 1.02 -5.94 -5.99
N VAL A 15 0.80 -4.97 -5.08
CA VAL A 15 -0.11 -3.85 -5.31
C VAL A 15 0.43 -2.92 -6.38
N ILE A 16 1.72 -2.56 -6.31
CA ILE A 16 2.36 -1.71 -7.32
C ILE A 16 2.29 -2.35 -8.71
N GLU A 17 2.46 -3.67 -8.82
CA GLU A 17 2.38 -4.41 -10.09
C GLU A 17 0.97 -4.44 -10.68
N LYS A 18 -0.07 -4.39 -9.84
CA LYS A 18 -1.49 -4.38 -10.27
C LYS A 18 -2.02 -2.99 -10.61
N LEU A 19 -1.33 -1.93 -10.18
CA LEU A 19 -1.71 -0.54 -10.46
C LEU A 19 -1.17 -0.08 -11.83
N PRO A 20 -1.76 0.97 -12.42
CA PRO A 20 -1.31 1.47 -13.72
C PRO A 20 0.19 1.81 -13.72
N LYS A 21 0.93 1.39 -14.75
CA LYS A 21 2.40 1.58 -14.80
C LYS A 21 2.87 3.04 -14.74
N ASN A 22 2.00 3.98 -15.14
CA ASN A 22 2.28 5.42 -15.12
C ASN A 22 1.79 6.11 -13.85
N ALA A 23 1.29 5.33 -12.89
CA ALA A 23 0.81 5.85 -11.62
C ALA A 23 1.96 6.38 -10.77
N LYS A 24 1.70 7.48 -10.07
CA LYS A 24 2.60 8.01 -9.06
C LYS A 24 2.21 7.46 -7.70
N PHE A 25 3.20 7.07 -6.90
CA PHE A 25 2.98 6.48 -5.59
C PHE A 25 3.58 7.36 -4.50
N ASP A 26 2.81 7.57 -3.44
CA ASP A 26 3.25 8.22 -2.20
C ASP A 26 3.08 7.20 -1.07
N VAL A 27 4.17 6.59 -0.62
CA VAL A 27 4.16 5.44 0.30
C VAL A 27 4.55 5.87 1.70
N PHE A 28 3.63 5.69 2.65
CA PHE A 28 3.83 5.96 4.06
C PHE A 28 3.97 4.66 4.84
N VAL A 29 5.13 4.44 5.46
CA VAL A 29 5.33 3.33 6.38
C VAL A 29 4.90 3.76 7.77
N THR A 30 3.83 3.18 8.30
CA THR A 30 3.44 3.36 9.70
C THR A 30 4.13 2.32 10.59
N LYS A 31 4.39 2.69 11.85
CA LYS A 31 4.88 1.76 12.87
C LYS A 31 3.68 1.10 13.55
N PRO A 32 3.55 -0.24 13.50
CA PRO A 32 2.55 -0.93 14.29
C PRO A 32 2.85 -0.76 15.79
N ILE A 33 1.79 -0.82 16.61
CA ILE A 33 1.91 -0.76 18.09
C ILE A 33 2.66 -1.98 18.62
N PHE A 34 2.52 -3.13 17.96
CA PHE A 34 3.23 -4.36 18.27
C PHE A 34 4.45 -4.51 17.35
N GLU A 35 5.58 -4.94 17.91
CA GLU A 35 6.76 -5.26 17.12
C GLU A 35 6.53 -6.55 16.33
N TYR A 36 6.51 -6.41 15.01
CA TYR A 36 6.51 -7.53 14.08
C TYR A 36 7.91 -7.68 13.47
N LYS A 37 8.41 -8.92 13.48
CA LYS A 37 9.77 -9.26 13.00
C LYS A 37 9.86 -9.50 11.49
N GLY A 38 8.75 -9.43 10.75
CA GLY A 38 8.80 -9.65 9.31
C GLY A 38 9.26 -8.42 8.54
N TYR A 39 9.81 -8.71 7.36
CA TYR A 39 10.38 -7.72 6.45
C TYR A 39 9.37 -7.23 5.40
N ARG A 40 8.14 -7.77 5.40
CA ARG A 40 7.15 -7.50 4.36
C ARG A 40 6.32 -6.28 4.72
N LEU A 41 6.07 -5.44 3.72
CA LEU A 41 5.19 -4.28 3.84
C LEU A 41 3.80 -4.66 3.34
N LYS A 42 2.82 -4.70 4.24
CA LYS A 42 1.42 -4.93 3.90
C LYS A 42 0.68 -3.62 3.79
N VAL A 43 -0.20 -3.50 2.79
CA VAL A 43 -1.07 -2.34 2.61
C VAL A 43 -2.16 -2.31 3.68
N ILE A 44 -2.24 -1.20 4.41
CA ILE A 44 -3.30 -0.93 5.39
C ILE A 44 -4.38 -0.04 4.77
N ARG A 45 -3.95 0.89 3.93
CA ARG A 45 -4.84 1.86 3.29
C ARG A 45 -4.28 2.27 1.95
N ILE A 46 -5.18 2.49 1.00
CA ILE A 46 -4.85 3.08 -0.29
C ILE A 46 -5.95 4.08 -0.67
N ILE A 47 -5.54 5.26 -1.12
CA ILE A 47 -6.44 6.29 -1.64
C ILE A 47 -5.85 6.87 -2.93
N GLU A 48 -6.71 7.16 -3.90
CA GLU A 48 -6.33 7.84 -5.12
C GLU A 48 -6.67 9.33 -5.00
N THR A 49 -5.70 10.20 -5.22
CA THR A 49 -5.89 11.66 -5.20
C THR A 49 -5.31 12.29 -6.46
N LYS A 50 -6.19 12.85 -7.29
CA LYS A 50 -5.88 13.41 -8.62
C LYS A 50 -5.26 12.37 -9.57
N ASP A 51 -3.97 12.06 -9.39
CA ASP A 51 -3.20 11.09 -10.19
C ASP A 51 -2.13 10.36 -9.34
N VAL A 52 -2.23 10.44 -8.01
CA VAL A 52 -1.27 9.84 -7.06
C VAL A 52 -2.01 8.86 -6.15
N PHE A 53 -1.50 7.63 -6.06
CA PHE A 53 -1.93 6.65 -5.07
C PHE A 53 -1.13 6.87 -3.79
N LYS A 54 -1.84 7.28 -2.72
CA LYS A 54 -1.25 7.33 -1.39
C LYS A 54 -1.48 5.98 -0.72
N ILE A 55 -0.39 5.28 -0.42
CA ILE A 55 -0.42 3.93 0.13
C ILE A 55 0.18 3.96 1.53
N THR A 56 -0.62 3.63 2.53
CA THR A 56 -0.14 3.40 3.89
C THR A 56 0.16 1.92 4.06
N VAL A 57 1.36 1.61 4.53
CA VAL A 57 1.83 0.24 4.77
C VAL A 57 2.34 0.08 6.20
N ALA A 58 2.28 -1.14 6.75
CA ALA A 58 3.02 -1.50 7.95
C ALA A 58 3.90 -2.72 7.70
N ARG A 59 4.91 -2.86 8.55
CA ARG A 59 5.74 -4.06 8.59
C ARG A 59 5.02 -5.16 9.37
N PHE A 60 4.98 -6.34 8.77
CA PHE A 60 4.49 -7.58 9.38
C PHE A 60 5.55 -8.66 9.19
#